data_AF-A0A8T6GC72-F1
#
_entry.id   AF-A0A8T6GC72-F1
#
_cell.length_a   1.000
_cell.length_b   1.000
_cell.length_c   1.000
_cell.angle_alpha   90.00
_cell.angle_beta   90.00
_cell.angle_gamma   90.00
#
_symmetry.space_group_name_H-M   'P 1'
#
loop_
_entity.id
_entity.type
_entity.pdbx_description
1 polymer ?
#
loop_
_entity_poly.entity_id
_entity_poly.type
_entity_poly.pdbx_seq_one_letter_code
_entity_poly.pdbx_strand_id
1 'polypeptide(L)' 'MILARRWLERLEREEAKKNHELAIDKAFEQSSKYGEAMGEMRVQLKWEGWNYRRLLAKAEGRDFNEPPPSLDDDE' A
#
# COMPACT_ATOMS: atom_id res chain seq x y z
N MET A 1 -25.35 -29.08 35.07
CA MET A 1 -24.27 -28.06 34.99
C MET A 1 -23.32 -28.23 33.80
N ILE A 2 -23.14 -29.41 33.19
CA ILE A 2 -22.18 -29.63 32.09
C ILE A 2 -22.59 -28.94 30.75
N LEU A 3 -23.90 -28.87 30.46
CA LEU A 3 -24.42 -28.28 29.22
C LEU A 3 -24.18 -26.76 29.12
N ALA A 4 -24.29 -26.03 30.24
CA ALA A 4 -24.05 -24.58 30.27
C ALA A 4 -22.58 -24.23 30.00
N ARG A 5 -21.64 -25.05 30.48
CA ARG A 5 -20.20 -24.85 30.28
C ARG A 5 -19.79 -25.05 28.82
N ARG A 6 -20.32 -26.08 28.16
CA ARG A 6 -20.10 -26.32 26.72
C ARG A 6 -20.73 -25.25 25.83
N TRP A 7 -21.84 -24.66 26.26
CA TRP A 7 -22.48 -23.57 25.52
C TRP A 7 -21.65 -22.28 25.60
N LEU A 8 -21.11 -21.95 26.78
CA LEU A 8 -20.17 -20.84 26.97
C LEU A 8 -18.90 -21.01 26.15
N GLU A 9 -18.26 -22.19 26.17
CA GLU A 9 -17.07 -22.49 25.34
C GLU A 9 -17.34 -22.35 23.84
N ARG A 10 -18.58 -22.60 23.39
CA ARG A 10 -18.97 -22.43 21.99
C ARG A 10 -19.08 -20.95 21.62
N LEU A 11 -19.69 -20.14 22.49
CA LEU A 11 -19.79 -18.70 22.30
C LEU A 11 -18.41 -18.03 22.29
N GLU A 12 -17.54 -18.40 23.22
CA GLU A 12 -16.16 -17.90 23.27
C GLU A 12 -15.37 -18.24 22.00
N ARG A 13 -15.58 -19.43 21.42
CA ARG A 13 -14.96 -19.80 20.14
C ARG A 13 -15.53 -19.04 18.95
N GLU A 14 -16.84 -18.78 18.93
CA GLU A 14 -17.44 -17.99 17.86
C GLU A 14 -17.02 -16.52 17.94
N GLU A 15 -16.90 -15.97 19.14
CA GLU A 15 -16.40 -14.62 19.37
C GLU A 15 -14.91 -14.49 19.02
N ALA A 16 -14.10 -15.49 19.37
CA ALA A 16 -12.69 -15.56 18.97
C ALA A 16 -12.52 -15.65 17.45
N LYS A 17 -13.38 -16.40 16.74
CA LYS A 17 -13.38 -16.46 15.27
C LYS A 17 -13.72 -15.12 14.64
N LYS A 18 -14.78 -14.45 15.12
CA LYS A 18 -15.14 -13.10 14.64
C LYS A 18 -14.04 -12.08 14.88
N ASN A 19 -13.42 -12.10 16.05
CA ASN A 19 -12.29 -11.21 16.36
C ASN A 19 -11.09 -11.50 15.46
N HIS A 20 -10.85 -12.76 15.11
CA HIS A 20 -9.78 -13.13 14.20
C HIS A 20 -10.05 -12.67 12.76
N GLU A 21 -11.27 -12.85 12.25
CA GLU A 21 -11.68 -12.34 10.93
C GLU A 21 -11.53 -10.81 10.84
N LEU A 22 -11.98 -10.08 11.88
CA LEU A 22 -11.81 -8.62 11.96
C LEU A 22 -10.35 -8.18 12.01
N ALA A 23 -9.47 -8.97 12.64
CA ALA A 23 -8.03 -8.68 12.66
C ALA A 23 -7.38 -8.90 11.30
N ILE A 24 -7.83 -9.92 10.55
CA ILE A 24 -7.36 -10.18 9.18
C ILE A 24 -7.80 -9.05 8.25
N ASP A 25 -9.06 -8.63 8.30
CA ASP A 25 -9.58 -7.54 7.46
C ASP A 25 -8.84 -6.22 7.74
N LYS A 26 -8.59 -5.89 9.01
CA LYS A 26 -7.79 -4.71 9.38
C LYS A 26 -6.35 -4.79 8.89
N ALA A 27 -5.73 -5.98 8.96
CA ALA A 27 -4.38 -6.18 8.45
C ALA A 27 -4.34 -6.04 6.92
N PHE A 28 -5.36 -6.55 6.22
CA PHE A 28 -5.50 -6.42 4.77
C PHE A 28 -5.70 -4.95 4.37
N GLU A 29 -6.60 -4.22 5.04
CA GLU A 29 -6.86 -2.80 4.80
C GLU A 29 -5.61 -1.93 5.05
N GLN A 30 -4.84 -2.22 6.10
CA GLN A 30 -3.56 -1.57 6.34
C GLN A 30 -2.56 -1.88 5.22
N SER A 31 -2.41 -3.15 4.81
CA SER A 31 -1.50 -3.52 3.73
C SER A 31 -1.86 -2.87 2.38
N SER A 32 -3.15 -2.74 2.06
CA SER A 32 -3.62 -2.08 0.83
C SER A 32 -3.26 -0.60 0.81
N LYS A 33 -3.50 0.11 1.93
CA LYS A 33 -3.16 1.54 2.07
C LYS A 33 -1.65 1.79 1.97
N TYR A 34 -0.84 0.92 2.55
CA TYR A 34 0.62 1.01 2.42
C TYR A 34 1.10 0.68 0.99
N GLY A 35 0.45 -0.27 0.31
CA GLY A 35 0.75 -0.60 -1.09
C GLY A 35 0.46 0.56 -2.05
N GLU A 36 -0.71 1.17 -1.92
CA GLU A 36 -1.12 2.34 -2.72
C GLU A 36 -0.20 3.55 -2.46
N ALA A 37 0.08 3.88 -1.20
CA ALA A 37 0.97 4.99 -0.85
C ALA A 37 2.41 4.79 -1.36
N MET A 38 2.91 3.56 -1.36
CA MET A 38 4.24 3.25 -1.92
C MET A 38 4.25 3.32 -3.46
N GLY A 39 3.15 2.94 -4.11
CA GLY A 39 2.97 3.10 -5.56
C GLY A 39 3.00 4.58 -5.97
N GLU A 40 2.17 5.41 -5.32
CA GLU A 40 2.11 6.85 -5.57
C GLU A 40 3.46 7.55 -5.31
N MET A 41 4.11 7.24 -4.19
CA MET A 41 5.43 7.81 -3.86
C MET A 41 6.50 7.41 -4.88
N ARG A 42 6.46 6.19 -5.42
CA ARG A 42 7.41 5.72 -6.43
C ARG A 42 7.24 6.46 -7.76
N VAL A 43 6.00 6.70 -8.17
CA VAL A 43 5.68 7.50 -9.36
C VAL A 43 6.16 8.94 -9.17
N GLN A 44 5.88 9.55 -8.02
CA GLN A 44 6.32 10.91 -7.71
C GLN A 44 7.85 11.05 -7.75
N LEU A 45 8.59 10.12 -7.14
CA LEU A 45 10.06 10.15 -7.12
C LEU A 45 10.67 10.04 -8.54
N LYS A 46 10.07 9.25 -9.44
CA LYS A 46 10.49 9.17 -10.84
C LYS A 46 10.33 10.52 -11.55
N TRP A 47 9.19 11.19 -11.36
CA TRP A 47 8.91 12.51 -11.92
C TRP A 47 9.82 13.59 -11.37
N GLU A 48 10.08 13.60 -10.07
CA GLU A 48 11.01 14.55 -9.44
C GLU A 48 12.43 14.37 -9.98
N GLY A 49 12.90 13.12 -10.10
CA GLY A 49 14.21 12.81 -10.67
C GLY A 49 14.35 13.25 -12.13
N TRP A 50 13.32 13.04 -12.95
CA TRP A 50 13.31 13.49 -14.35
C TRP A 50 13.32 15.02 -14.45
N ASN A 51 12.48 15.70 -13.67
CA ASN A 51 12.45 17.17 -13.63
C ASN A 51 13.79 17.75 -13.18
N TYR A 52 14.46 17.13 -12.20
CA TYR A 52 15.79 17.54 -11.78
C TYR A 52 16.81 17.45 -12.93
N ARG A 53 16.84 16.33 -13.67
CA ARG A 53 17.74 16.18 -14.83
C ARG A 53 17.43 17.17 -15.95
N ARG A 54 16.14 17.42 -16.21
CA ARG A 54 15.69 18.44 -17.17
C ARG A 54 16.17 19.84 -16.79
N LEU A 55 16.02 20.21 -15.53
CA LEU A 55 16.45 21.53 -15.04
C LEU A 55 17.98 21.67 -15.08
N LEU A 56 18.72 20.61 -14.76
CA LEU A 56 20.17 20.58 -14.84
C LEU A 56 20.65 20.77 -16.29
N ALA A 57 20.07 20.02 -17.24
CA ALA A 57 20.40 20.16 -18.67
C ALA A 57 20.12 21.59 -19.17
N LYS A 58 18.99 22.19 -18.75
CA LYS A 58 18.66 23.59 -19.05
C LYS A 58 19.68 24.58 -18.46
N ALA A 59 20.13 24.35 -17.23
CA ALA A 59 21.12 25.19 -16.56
C ALA A 59 22.50 25.14 -17.26
N GLU A 60 22.83 24.00 -17.86
CA GLU A 60 24.08 23.79 -18.60
C GLU A 60 23.96 24.15 -20.10
N GLY A 61 22.81 24.64 -20.55
CA GLY A 61 22.56 24.99 -21.95
C GLY A 61 22.55 23.79 -22.89
N ARG A 62 22.25 22.59 -22.38
CA ARG A 62 22.19 21.33 -23.14
C ARG A 62 20.75 21.00 -23.53
N ASP A 63 20.58 20.46 -24.73
CA ASP A 63 19.29 19.90 -25.15
C ASP A 63 18.94 18.67 -24.31
N PHE A 64 17.69 18.62 -23.84
CA PHE A 64 17.19 17.54 -22.98
C PHE A 64 16.15 16.72 -23.75
N ASN A 65 16.56 15.52 -24.19
CA ASN A 65 15.75 14.62 -25.01
C ASN A 65 15.30 13.36 -24.26
N GLU A 66 15.46 13.30 -22.93
CA GLU A 66 14.98 12.18 -22.13
C GLU A 66 13.44 12.22 -22.06
N PRO A 67 12.74 11.17 -22.48
CA PRO A 67 11.28 11.13 -22.38
C PRO A 67 10.83 11.16 -20.92
N PRO A 68 9.68 11.77 -20.60
CA PRO A 68 9.13 11.73 -19.26
C PRO A 68 8.84 10.28 -18.83
N PRO A 69 8.98 9.95 -17.53
CA PRO A 69 8.64 8.63 -17.03
C PRO A 69 7.17 8.31 -17.31
N SER A 70 6.91 7.07 -17.76
CA SER A 70 5.55 6.55 -17.93
C SER A 70 4.85 6.47 -16.57
N LEU A 71 3.57 6.84 -16.56
CA LEU A 71 2.69 6.64 -15.42
C LEU A 71 2.31 5.16 -15.27
N ASP A 72 2.34 4.42 -16.38
CA ASP A 72 2.02 3.00 -16.44
C ASP A 72 3.30 2.17 -16.30
N ASP A 73 3.81 2.05 -15.08
CA ASP A 73 4.62 0.88 -14.69
C ASP A 73 3.77 0.01 -13.76
N ASP A 74 2.55 -0.32 -14.21
CA ASP A 74 1.73 -1.38 -13.64
C ASP A 74 2.07 -2.69 -14.38
N GLU A 75 3.11 -3.38 -13.90
CA GLU A 75 3.24 -4.83 -14.00
C GLU A 75 3.40 -5.42 -12.59
#